data_AF-A0A9X1QDJ8-F1
#
_entry.id   AF-A0A9X1QDJ8-F1
#
_cell.length_a   1.000
_cell.length_b   1.000
_cell.length_c   1.000
_cell.angle_alpha   90.00
_cell.angle_beta   90.00
_cell.angle_gamma   90.00
#
_symmetry.space_group_name_H-M   'P 1'
#
loop_
_entity.id
_entity.type
_entity.pdbx_description
1 polymer ?
#
loop_
_entity_poly.entity_id
_entity_poly.type
_entity_poly.pdbx_seq_one_letter_code
_entity_poly.pdbx_strand_id
1 'polypeptide(L)'
;MGKGEEDYARTHISQIDALALKVQRLYYQAVADAIRMGVNVNYDPKKPFHFSDYPHLRERSNTMLTNLTNGIVKVISAGLQSEWLLAEQKNDDLVKKLFGENIPDAVSDRFLGRNLEALAAFQNRKVNGLDLSKRVWSLTMHFTSEMEMALDVGLLEGKSAQQLSRDTRTFLDEPEKLFRRVRDARGQLHLSKRAALYKPGQGVYRSSYKNAMRLARTEINMAYRESDHERWKSMDFVVGVEIRRSNNRFECPTCGPLAGKYPKQFKFSGWHPQCRCYAVAILASKDERDAMVDKILADEDPSSLASENQVRDMPDNYKHWINQNRRRLLSAQNKPYFIRDNYGKNTALHLSLSLPKITKT
;
A
#
# COMPACT_ATOMS: atom_id res chain seq x y z
N MET A 1 5.18 31.28 0.60
CA MET A 1 4.38 30.45 -0.33
C MET A 1 4.14 29.11 0.33
N GLY A 2 2.89 28.77 0.68
CA GLY A 2 2.55 27.49 1.30
C GLY A 2 2.72 26.31 0.33
N LYS A 3 2.84 25.09 0.87
CA LYS A 3 2.96 23.86 0.07
C LYS A 3 1.70 23.64 -0.77
N GLY A 4 1.86 23.38 -2.06
CA GLY A 4 0.78 22.95 -2.94
C GLY A 4 0.45 21.46 -2.79
N GLU A 5 -0.67 21.01 -3.36
CA GLU A 5 -1.06 19.59 -3.31
C GLU A 5 0.01 18.65 -3.88
N GLU A 6 0.73 19.07 -4.92
CA GLU A 6 1.84 18.31 -5.50
C GLU A 6 3.04 18.20 -4.54
N ASP A 7 3.29 19.22 -3.71
CA ASP A 7 4.37 19.20 -2.71
C ASP A 7 4.06 18.19 -1.60
N TYR A 8 2.78 18.10 -1.20
CA TYR A 8 2.29 17.09 -0.28
C TYR A 8 2.40 15.69 -0.89
N ALA A 9 2.02 15.50 -2.16
CA ALA A 9 2.18 14.22 -2.85
C ALA A 9 3.66 13.79 -2.92
N ARG A 10 4.60 14.71 -3.18
CA ARG A 10 6.04 14.40 -3.13
C ARG A 10 6.51 14.05 -1.71
N THR A 11 6.04 14.79 -0.70
CA THR A 11 6.36 14.54 0.71
C THR A 11 5.89 13.15 1.14
N HIS A 12 4.62 12.82 0.87
CA HIS A 12 4.00 11.53 1.14
C HIS A 12 4.81 10.37 0.55
N ILE A 13 5.17 10.48 -0.72
CA ILE A 13 5.95 9.45 -1.42
C ILE A 13 7.35 9.27 -0.81
N SER A 14 8.02 10.38 -0.45
CA SER A 14 9.32 10.34 0.24
C SER A 14 9.23 9.65 1.61
N GLN A 15 8.18 9.95 2.38
CA GLN A 15 7.95 9.33 3.70
C GLN A 15 7.65 7.84 3.57
N ILE A 16 6.85 7.41 2.59
CA ILE A 16 6.65 5.99 2.28
C ILE A 16 7.98 5.30 1.98
N ASP A 17 8.82 5.90 1.13
CA ASP A 17 10.11 5.32 0.76
C ASP A 17 11.03 5.21 2.00
N ALA A 18 11.02 6.20 2.90
CA ALA A 18 11.75 6.15 4.18
C ALA A 18 11.21 5.09 5.17
N LEU A 19 9.90 4.90 5.26
CA LEU A 19 9.27 3.84 6.06
C LEU A 19 9.59 2.45 5.49
N ALA A 20 9.61 2.32 4.16
CA ALA A 20 10.02 1.10 3.49
C ALA A 20 11.49 0.73 3.83
N LEU A 21 12.39 1.72 3.93
CA LEU A 21 13.77 1.47 4.39
C LEU A 21 13.83 0.98 5.86
N LYS A 22 12.88 1.35 6.73
CA LYS A 22 12.79 0.78 8.09
C LYS A 22 12.45 -0.71 8.03
N VAL A 23 11.49 -1.10 7.19
CA VAL A 23 11.15 -2.52 6.96
C VAL A 23 12.36 -3.29 6.41
N GLN A 24 13.10 -2.71 5.46
CA GLN A 24 14.33 -3.32 4.95
C GLN A 24 15.37 -3.56 6.05
N ARG A 25 15.60 -2.58 6.92
CA ARG A 25 16.55 -2.75 8.03
C ARG A 25 16.16 -3.90 8.98
N LEU A 26 14.86 -4.06 9.27
CA LEU A 26 14.37 -5.18 10.07
C LEU A 26 14.68 -6.54 9.43
N TYR A 27 14.46 -6.66 8.11
CA TYR A 27 14.83 -7.86 7.38
C TYR A 27 16.34 -8.10 7.37
N TYR A 28 17.15 -7.07 7.16
CA TYR A 28 18.61 -7.22 7.14
C TYR A 28 19.18 -7.63 8.50
N GLN A 29 18.60 -7.11 9.58
CA GLN A 29 18.93 -7.55 10.93
C GLN A 29 18.55 -9.02 11.13
N ALA A 30 17.32 -9.41 10.76
CA ALA A 30 16.88 -10.79 10.87
C ALA A 30 17.74 -11.75 10.01
N VAL A 31 18.20 -11.33 8.83
CA VAL A 31 19.16 -12.10 8.01
C VAL A 31 20.48 -12.29 8.73
N ALA A 32 21.03 -11.22 9.32
CA ALA A 32 22.29 -11.30 10.05
C ALA A 32 22.19 -12.24 11.25
N ASP A 33 21.08 -12.18 11.98
CA ASP A 33 20.82 -13.04 13.14
C ASP A 33 20.63 -14.50 12.72
N ALA A 34 19.84 -14.76 11.67
CA ALA A 34 19.67 -16.10 11.09
C ALA A 34 21.01 -16.74 10.70
N ILE A 35 21.88 -15.97 10.03
CA ILE A 35 23.18 -16.46 9.58
C ILE A 35 24.11 -16.73 10.74
N ARG A 36 24.19 -15.81 11.71
CA ARG A 36 24.99 -16.02 12.94
C ARG A 36 24.54 -17.27 13.70
N MET A 37 23.24 -17.57 13.71
CA MET A 37 22.73 -18.81 14.32
C MET A 37 23.20 -20.05 13.56
N GLY A 38 23.09 -20.05 12.23
CA GLY A 38 23.37 -21.24 11.42
C GLY A 38 24.85 -21.55 11.17
N VAL A 39 25.74 -20.55 11.19
CA VAL A 39 27.20 -20.80 10.98
C VAL A 39 27.90 -21.36 12.22
N ASN A 40 27.29 -21.27 13.40
CA ASN A 40 27.89 -21.66 14.68
C ASN A 40 27.46 -23.06 15.16
N VAL A 41 26.86 -23.87 14.28
CA VAL A 41 26.46 -25.24 14.61
C VAL A 41 27.23 -26.27 13.80
N ASN A 42 27.39 -27.44 14.40
CA ASN A 42 27.88 -28.61 13.70
C ASN A 42 26.75 -29.14 12.80
N TYR A 43 26.87 -28.93 11.49
CA TYR A 43 25.85 -29.30 10.51
C TYR A 43 26.25 -30.55 9.72
N ASP A 44 25.25 -31.35 9.34
CA ASP A 44 25.45 -32.52 8.47
C ASP A 44 25.34 -32.08 7.00
N PRO A 45 26.44 -32.06 6.21
CA PRO A 45 26.39 -31.63 4.81
C PRO A 45 25.60 -32.58 3.90
N LYS A 46 25.19 -33.76 4.40
CA LYS A 46 24.37 -34.71 3.66
C LYS A 46 22.87 -34.44 3.78
N LYS A 47 22.45 -33.55 4.69
CA LYS A 47 21.05 -33.22 4.95
C LYS A 47 20.80 -31.72 4.80
N PRO A 48 19.62 -31.31 4.33
CA PRO A 48 19.27 -29.90 4.28
C PRO A 48 19.32 -29.26 5.67
N PHE A 49 19.87 -28.06 5.78
CA PHE A 49 19.87 -27.32 7.04
C PHE A 49 18.44 -26.93 7.46
N HIS A 50 18.07 -27.26 8.70
CA HIS A 50 16.85 -26.76 9.35
C HIS A 50 17.15 -26.22 10.75
N PHE A 51 16.54 -25.08 11.10
CA PHE A 51 16.64 -24.57 12.48
C PHE A 51 15.99 -25.52 13.48
N SER A 52 14.98 -26.27 13.05
CA SER A 52 14.25 -27.24 13.88
C SER A 52 15.10 -28.43 14.33
N ASP A 53 16.20 -28.71 13.64
CA ASP A 53 17.09 -29.84 13.97
C ASP A 53 17.91 -29.56 15.24
N TYR A 54 17.92 -28.31 15.70
CA TYR A 54 18.64 -27.86 16.89
C TYR A 54 17.67 -27.16 17.85
N PRO A 55 17.33 -27.74 19.02
CA PRO A 55 16.32 -27.18 19.93
C PRO A 55 16.54 -25.71 20.28
N HIS A 56 17.77 -25.32 20.61
CA HIS A 56 18.11 -23.93 20.93
C HIS A 56 17.96 -22.99 19.71
N LEU A 57 18.28 -23.45 18.49
CA LEU A 57 18.10 -22.62 17.31
C LEU A 57 16.63 -22.50 16.89
N ARG A 58 15.83 -23.54 17.10
CA ARG A 58 14.39 -23.51 16.85
C ARG A 58 13.73 -22.37 17.63
N GLU A 59 13.97 -22.27 18.93
CA GLU A 59 13.41 -21.21 19.78
C GLU A 59 13.91 -19.82 19.39
N ARG A 60 15.21 -19.68 19.10
CA ARG A 60 15.77 -18.41 18.65
C ARG A 60 15.23 -17.98 17.28
N SER A 61 15.02 -18.92 16.35
CA SER A 61 14.44 -18.65 15.03
C SER A 61 12.99 -18.18 15.13
N ASN A 62 12.20 -18.78 16.03
CA ASN A 62 10.82 -18.36 16.30
C ASN A 62 10.77 -16.96 16.92
N THR A 63 11.67 -16.68 17.87
CA THR A 63 11.81 -15.35 18.49
C THR A 63 12.20 -14.31 17.44
N MET A 64 13.18 -14.59 16.59
CA MET A 64 13.60 -13.72 15.48
C MET A 64 12.43 -13.42 14.53
N LEU A 65 11.66 -14.44 14.14
CA LEU A 65 10.49 -14.28 13.27
C LEU A 65 9.39 -13.42 13.92
N THR A 66 9.17 -13.61 15.22
CA THR A 66 8.20 -12.83 16.01
C THR A 66 8.63 -11.37 16.09
N ASN A 67 9.90 -11.11 16.37
CA ASN A 67 10.47 -9.75 16.41
C ASN A 67 10.40 -9.06 15.04
N LEU A 68 10.70 -9.78 13.95
CA LEU A 68 10.56 -9.27 12.59
C LEU A 68 9.09 -8.89 12.30
N THR A 69 8.16 -9.78 12.61
CA THR A 69 6.72 -9.56 12.41
C THR A 69 6.23 -8.34 13.18
N ASN A 70 6.51 -8.28 14.48
CA ASN A 70 6.10 -7.18 15.36
C ASN A 70 6.74 -5.85 14.92
N GLY A 71 8.01 -5.87 14.52
CA GLY A 71 8.71 -4.70 14.00
C GLY A 71 8.05 -4.15 12.74
N ILE A 72 7.69 -5.03 11.79
CA ILE A 72 7.02 -4.62 10.55
C ILE A 72 5.62 -4.07 10.86
N VAL A 73 4.84 -4.73 11.72
CA VAL A 73 3.52 -4.23 12.16
C VAL A 73 3.67 -2.83 12.75
N LYS A 74 4.63 -2.62 13.65
CA LYS A 74 4.88 -1.30 14.28
C LYS A 74 5.22 -0.23 13.24
N VAL A 75 6.08 -0.54 12.27
CA VAL A 75 6.44 0.42 11.19
C VAL A 75 5.23 0.76 10.34
N ILE A 76 4.41 -0.23 9.97
CA ILE A 76 3.21 0.00 9.16
C ILE A 76 2.21 0.84 9.97
N SER A 77 1.87 0.45 11.20
CA SER A 77 0.92 1.19 12.04
C SER A 77 1.32 2.64 12.27
N ALA A 78 2.61 2.89 12.55
CA ALA A 78 3.14 4.25 12.66
C ALA A 78 3.00 5.03 11.34
N GLY A 79 3.27 4.37 10.21
CA GLY A 79 3.07 4.95 8.89
C GLY A 79 1.60 5.25 8.57
N LEU A 80 0.66 4.39 8.97
CA LEU A 80 -0.77 4.65 8.78
C LEU A 80 -1.17 5.94 9.48
N GLN A 81 -0.73 6.12 10.73
CA GLN A 81 -1.04 7.32 11.52
C GLN A 81 -0.35 8.56 10.95
N SER A 82 0.96 8.50 10.64
CA SER A 82 1.69 9.67 10.18
C SER A 82 1.20 10.17 8.82
N GLU A 83 0.91 9.27 7.88
CA GLU A 83 0.41 9.67 6.57
C GLU A 83 -1.05 10.10 6.60
N TRP A 84 -1.87 9.54 7.49
CA TRP A 84 -3.22 10.07 7.73
C TRP A 84 -3.13 11.53 8.18
N LEU A 85 -2.31 11.81 9.21
CA LEU A 85 -2.13 13.18 9.72
C LEU A 85 -1.51 14.13 8.68
N LEU A 86 -0.65 13.63 7.79
CA LEU A 86 -0.12 14.44 6.68
C LEU A 86 -1.22 14.84 5.69
N ALA A 87 -2.16 13.94 5.39
CA ALA A 87 -3.33 14.26 4.56
C ALA A 87 -4.29 15.21 5.28
N GLU A 88 -4.53 15.03 6.58
CA GLU A 88 -5.28 15.99 7.41
C GLU A 88 -4.65 17.39 7.36
N GLN A 89 -3.33 17.48 7.53
CA GLN A 89 -2.60 18.75 7.45
C GLN A 89 -2.71 19.39 6.07
N LYS A 90 -2.59 18.60 4.99
CA LYS A 90 -2.80 19.10 3.62
C LYS A 90 -4.18 19.75 3.48
N ASN A 91 -5.21 19.09 4.00
CA ASN A 91 -6.58 19.55 3.88
C ASN A 91 -6.86 20.78 4.76
N ASP A 92 -6.24 20.87 5.94
CA ASP A 92 -6.27 22.10 6.75
C ASP A 92 -5.63 23.28 6.02
N ASP A 93 -4.45 23.07 5.43
CA ASP A 93 -3.75 24.10 4.65
C ASP A 93 -4.58 24.53 3.43
N LEU A 94 -5.30 23.60 2.79
CA LEU A 94 -6.21 23.91 1.70
C LEU A 94 -7.35 24.80 2.18
N VAL A 95 -8.01 24.44 3.29
CA VAL A 95 -9.10 25.22 3.89
C VAL A 95 -8.61 26.64 4.22
N LYS A 96 -7.47 26.76 4.92
CA LYS A 96 -6.87 28.06 5.25
C LYS A 96 -6.51 28.88 4.02
N LYS A 97 -6.01 28.24 2.97
CA LYS A 97 -5.71 28.93 1.70
C LYS A 97 -6.97 29.48 1.02
N LEU A 98 -8.10 28.78 1.14
CA LEU A 98 -9.35 29.17 0.47
C LEU A 98 -10.15 30.21 1.27
N PHE A 99 -10.14 30.11 2.60
CA PHE A 99 -11.00 30.92 3.47
C PHE A 99 -10.24 31.89 4.40
N GLY A 100 -8.91 31.88 4.37
CA GLY A 100 -8.05 32.70 5.23
C GLY A 100 -7.67 31.99 6.54
N GLU A 101 -6.83 32.65 7.36
CA GLU A 101 -6.45 32.11 8.68
C GLU A 101 -7.53 32.34 9.75
N ASN A 102 -8.35 33.39 9.61
CA ASN A 102 -9.41 33.77 10.53
C ASN A 102 -10.77 33.30 9.99
N ILE A 103 -10.97 31.99 9.98
CA ILE A 103 -12.19 31.35 9.50
C ILE A 103 -13.25 31.37 10.63
N PRO A 104 -14.53 31.67 10.34
CA PRO A 104 -15.60 31.56 11.34
C PRO A 104 -15.70 30.15 11.94
N ASP A 105 -16.03 30.07 13.23
CA ASP A 105 -16.10 28.79 13.97
C ASP A 105 -17.01 27.76 13.28
N ALA A 106 -18.20 28.18 12.82
CA ALA A 106 -19.13 27.30 12.11
C ALA A 106 -18.52 26.66 10.84
N VAL A 107 -17.68 27.40 10.12
CA VAL A 107 -16.98 26.91 8.91
C VAL A 107 -15.80 26.02 9.30
N SER A 108 -15.07 26.39 10.36
CA SER A 108 -13.99 25.59 10.94
C SER A 108 -14.49 24.21 11.39
N ASP A 109 -15.55 24.17 12.19
CA ASP A 109 -16.15 22.94 12.73
C ASP A 109 -16.61 22.00 11.61
N ARG A 110 -17.10 22.57 10.50
CA ARG A 110 -17.54 21.80 9.33
C ARG A 110 -16.38 21.20 8.52
N PHE A 111 -15.28 21.92 8.34
CA PHE A 111 -14.22 21.54 7.38
C PHE A 111 -12.90 21.05 8.01
N LEU A 112 -12.65 21.28 9.30
CA LEU A 112 -11.39 20.94 9.99
C LEU A 112 -11.48 19.69 10.89
N GLY A 113 -12.54 18.90 10.76
CA GLY A 113 -12.68 17.61 11.44
C GLY A 113 -11.52 16.65 11.15
N ARG A 114 -11.06 15.91 12.16
CA ARG A 114 -9.86 15.05 12.11
C ARG A 114 -10.10 13.61 11.63
N ASN A 115 -11.37 13.21 11.45
CA ASN A 115 -11.78 11.88 10.99
C ASN A 115 -11.13 10.71 11.75
N LEU A 116 -10.91 10.85 13.07
CA LEU A 116 -10.21 9.84 13.88
C LEU A 116 -10.96 8.50 13.94
N GLU A 117 -12.28 8.51 13.86
CA GLU A 117 -13.09 7.29 13.75
C GLU A 117 -12.81 6.53 12.45
N ALA A 118 -12.66 7.26 11.33
CA ALA A 118 -12.31 6.66 10.05
C ALA A 118 -10.88 6.11 10.06
N LEU A 119 -9.93 6.78 10.73
CA LEU A 119 -8.60 6.24 10.96
C LEU A 119 -8.66 4.94 11.77
N ALA A 120 -9.42 4.91 12.87
CA ALA A 120 -9.59 3.73 13.69
C ALA A 120 -10.24 2.58 12.90
N ALA A 121 -11.28 2.86 12.10
CA ALA A 121 -11.91 1.89 11.22
C ALA A 121 -10.92 1.34 10.19
N PHE A 122 -10.09 2.21 9.59
CA PHE A 122 -9.06 1.81 8.64
C PHE A 122 -7.99 0.92 9.29
N GLN A 123 -7.50 1.28 10.48
CA GLN A 123 -6.49 0.49 11.22
C GLN A 123 -7.00 -0.88 11.65
N ASN A 124 -8.28 -0.98 12.02
CA ASN A 124 -8.90 -2.22 12.49
C ASN A 124 -9.54 -3.07 11.37
N ARG A 125 -9.47 -2.62 10.11
CA ARG A 125 -10.12 -3.32 8.99
C ARG A 125 -9.50 -4.69 8.73
N LYS A 126 -10.34 -5.64 8.32
CA LYS A 126 -9.92 -6.96 7.87
C LYS A 126 -9.88 -7.01 6.35
N VAL A 127 -8.78 -7.49 5.79
CA VAL A 127 -8.66 -7.77 4.36
C VAL A 127 -8.64 -9.29 4.20
N ASN A 128 -9.62 -9.84 3.48
CA ASN A 128 -9.83 -11.28 3.34
C ASN A 128 -9.90 -11.99 4.72
N GLY A 129 -10.56 -11.37 5.70
CA GLY A 129 -10.72 -11.91 7.06
C GLY A 129 -9.50 -11.72 7.98
N LEU A 130 -8.39 -11.18 7.48
CA LEU A 130 -7.15 -10.99 8.24
C LEU A 130 -6.94 -9.51 8.61
N ASP A 131 -6.64 -9.25 9.88
CA ASP A 131 -6.13 -7.97 10.35
C ASP A 131 -4.66 -7.74 9.89
N LEU A 132 -4.11 -6.56 10.16
CA LEU A 132 -2.75 -6.21 9.75
C LEU A 132 -1.70 -7.18 10.31
N SER A 133 -1.80 -7.55 11.59
CA SER A 133 -0.83 -8.42 12.24
C SER A 133 -0.79 -9.80 11.58
N LYS A 134 -1.96 -10.42 11.36
CA LYS A 134 -2.09 -11.70 10.68
C LYS A 134 -1.58 -11.65 9.24
N ARG A 135 -1.83 -10.54 8.53
CA ARG A 135 -1.32 -10.34 7.17
C ARG A 135 0.20 -10.28 7.16
N VAL A 136 0.81 -9.49 8.04
CA VAL A 136 2.28 -9.42 8.15
C VAL A 136 2.86 -10.78 8.53
N TRP A 137 2.27 -11.45 9.53
CA TRP A 137 2.69 -12.78 9.95
C TRP A 137 2.66 -13.79 8.80
N SER A 138 1.58 -13.83 8.02
CA SER A 138 1.47 -14.74 6.86
C SER A 138 2.58 -14.52 5.83
N LEU A 139 3.09 -13.29 5.68
CA LEU A 139 4.18 -12.98 4.77
C LEU A 139 5.54 -13.35 5.34
N THR A 140 5.75 -13.15 6.65
CA THR A 140 7.02 -13.44 7.32
C THR A 140 7.22 -14.94 7.54
N MET A 141 6.17 -15.76 7.57
CA MET A 141 6.30 -17.23 7.72
C MET A 141 7.24 -17.89 6.70
N HIS A 142 7.36 -17.35 5.49
CA HIS A 142 8.29 -17.86 4.48
C HIS A 142 9.75 -17.48 4.73
N PHE A 143 10.01 -16.49 5.58
CA PHE A 143 11.36 -15.98 5.86
C PHE A 143 12.27 -17.04 6.46
N THR A 144 11.80 -17.81 7.45
CA THR A 144 12.58 -18.92 8.03
C THR A 144 13.02 -19.89 6.93
N SER A 145 12.10 -20.17 6.00
CA SER A 145 12.40 -21.03 4.88
C SER A 145 13.40 -20.43 3.88
N GLU A 146 13.36 -19.13 3.63
CA GLU A 146 14.37 -18.45 2.82
C GLU A 146 15.74 -18.50 3.49
N MET A 147 15.80 -18.34 4.81
CA MET A 147 17.05 -18.37 5.59
C MET A 147 17.67 -19.76 5.64
N GLU A 148 16.87 -20.80 5.89
CA GLU A 148 17.32 -22.20 5.85
C GLU A 148 17.89 -22.56 4.47
N MET A 149 17.28 -22.08 3.38
CA MET A 149 17.79 -22.30 2.03
C MET A 149 19.13 -21.59 1.80
N ALA A 150 19.24 -20.34 2.26
CA ALA A 150 20.48 -19.59 2.12
C ALA A 150 21.61 -20.23 2.94
N LEU A 151 21.32 -20.66 4.17
CA LEU A 151 22.26 -21.39 5.02
C LEU A 151 22.70 -22.70 4.40
N ASP A 152 21.77 -23.52 3.90
CA ASP A 152 22.06 -24.79 3.23
C ASP A 152 23.07 -24.60 2.09
N VAL A 153 22.79 -23.67 1.16
CA VAL A 153 23.69 -23.36 0.04
C VAL A 153 25.02 -22.76 0.52
N GLY A 154 24.96 -21.80 1.44
CA GLY A 154 26.13 -21.07 1.90
C GLY A 154 27.13 -21.92 2.68
N LEU A 155 26.63 -22.81 3.52
CA LEU A 155 27.44 -23.74 4.31
C LEU A 155 28.11 -24.78 3.41
N LEU A 156 27.37 -25.35 2.44
CA LEU A 156 27.92 -26.30 1.45
C LEU A 156 29.02 -25.67 0.58
N GLU A 157 28.89 -24.38 0.24
CA GLU A 157 29.91 -23.63 -0.50
C GLU A 157 31.09 -23.15 0.38
N GLY A 158 31.08 -23.44 1.69
CA GLY A 158 32.15 -23.04 2.61
C GLY A 158 32.24 -21.52 2.83
N LYS A 159 31.14 -20.78 2.66
CA LYS A 159 31.14 -19.32 2.77
C LYS A 159 31.32 -18.85 4.21
N SER A 160 32.04 -17.75 4.37
CA SER A 160 32.06 -17.01 5.64
C SER A 160 30.68 -16.41 5.96
N ALA A 161 30.42 -16.18 7.25
CA ALA A 161 29.18 -15.53 7.70
C ALA A 161 28.95 -14.16 7.04
N GLN A 162 30.03 -13.41 6.80
CA GLN A 162 29.98 -12.11 6.15
C GLN A 162 29.56 -12.24 4.68
N GLN A 163 30.14 -13.19 3.95
CA GLN A 163 29.81 -13.43 2.55
C GLN A 163 28.37 -13.94 2.40
N LEU A 164 27.97 -14.88 3.25
CA LEU A 164 26.61 -15.39 3.27
C LEU A 164 25.60 -14.28 3.57
N SER A 165 25.91 -13.36 4.50
CA SER A 165 25.01 -12.24 4.82
C SER A 165 24.83 -11.27 3.67
N ARG A 166 25.87 -11.00 2.88
CA ARG A 166 25.79 -10.16 1.69
C ARG A 166 24.97 -10.83 0.58
N ASP A 167 25.22 -12.12 0.35
CA ASP A 167 24.51 -12.91 -0.65
C ASP A 167 23.01 -13.01 -0.31
N THR A 168 22.67 -13.36 0.93
CA THR A 168 21.28 -13.49 1.37
C THR A 168 20.51 -12.17 1.27
N ARG A 169 21.13 -11.04 1.60
CA ARG A 169 20.50 -9.72 1.40
C ARG A 169 20.22 -9.44 -0.07
N THR A 170 21.16 -9.78 -0.95
CA THR A 170 20.95 -9.68 -2.41
C THR A 170 19.80 -10.57 -2.86
N PHE A 171 19.65 -11.76 -2.29
CA PHE A 171 18.55 -12.68 -2.62
C PHE A 171 17.18 -12.20 -2.15
N LEU A 172 17.09 -11.39 -1.10
CA LEU A 172 15.82 -10.76 -0.74
C LEU A 172 15.34 -9.82 -1.86
N ASP A 173 16.25 -9.04 -2.45
CA ASP A 173 15.95 -8.17 -3.59
C ASP A 173 15.84 -8.93 -4.93
N GLU A 174 16.49 -10.07 -5.07
CA GLU A 174 16.52 -10.88 -6.28
C GLU A 174 16.31 -12.36 -5.97
N PRO A 175 15.08 -12.76 -5.59
CA PRO A 175 14.81 -14.10 -5.08
C PRO A 175 15.28 -15.19 -6.04
N GLU A 176 15.08 -15.01 -7.35
CA GLU A 176 15.50 -15.96 -8.40
C GLU A 176 16.97 -16.37 -8.32
N LYS A 177 17.87 -15.50 -7.81
CA LYS A 177 19.30 -15.82 -7.68
C LYS A 177 19.56 -16.90 -6.63
N LEU A 178 18.79 -16.94 -5.53
CA LEU A 178 18.92 -17.99 -4.50
C LEU A 178 18.48 -19.35 -5.04
N PHE A 179 17.35 -19.37 -5.75
CA PHE A 179 16.77 -20.62 -6.23
C PHE A 179 17.60 -21.30 -7.32
N ARG A 180 18.58 -20.62 -7.96
CA ARG A 180 19.41 -21.18 -9.04
C ARG A 180 20.81 -21.63 -8.61
N ARG A 181 21.19 -21.53 -7.32
CA ARG A 181 22.60 -21.47 -6.91
C ARG A 181 23.32 -22.78 -6.55
N VAL A 182 22.73 -23.97 -6.70
CA VAL A 182 23.45 -25.20 -6.34
C VAL A 182 24.34 -25.65 -7.48
N ARG A 183 25.66 -25.66 -7.28
CA ARG A 183 26.60 -26.23 -8.25
C ARG A 183 26.59 -27.75 -8.15
N ASP A 184 26.46 -28.44 -9.29
CA ASP A 184 26.74 -29.87 -9.38
C ASP A 184 28.25 -30.15 -9.45
N ALA A 185 28.63 -31.43 -9.48
CA ALA A 185 30.02 -31.87 -9.60
C ALA A 185 30.74 -31.38 -10.87
N ARG A 186 30.00 -30.88 -11.88
CA ARG A 186 30.51 -30.31 -13.12
C ARG A 186 30.53 -28.78 -13.10
N GLY A 187 30.16 -28.16 -11.97
CA GLY A 187 30.12 -26.72 -11.77
C GLY A 187 28.88 -26.03 -12.36
N GLN A 188 27.90 -26.79 -12.86
CA GLN A 188 26.66 -26.24 -13.44
C GLN A 188 25.65 -25.91 -12.33
N LEU A 189 24.94 -24.79 -12.52
CA LEU A 189 23.96 -24.27 -11.57
C LEU A 189 22.59 -24.95 -11.71
N HIS A 190 22.10 -25.53 -10.62
CA HIS A 190 20.82 -26.20 -10.49
C HIS A 190 20.00 -25.63 -9.35
N LEU A 191 18.71 -25.94 -9.39
CA LEU A 191 17.78 -25.63 -8.33
C LEU A 191 18.09 -26.52 -7.11
N SER A 192 18.19 -25.94 -5.90
CA SER A 192 18.30 -26.77 -4.70
C SER A 192 17.05 -27.64 -4.53
N LYS A 193 17.17 -28.82 -3.90
CA LYS A 193 16.01 -29.69 -3.61
C LYS A 193 14.90 -28.91 -2.91
N ARG A 194 15.29 -28.01 -2.01
CA ARG A 194 14.42 -27.12 -1.24
C ARG A 194 13.79 -26.01 -2.10
N ALA A 195 14.56 -25.44 -3.02
CA ALA A 195 14.09 -24.47 -4.00
C ALA A 195 13.03 -25.05 -4.95
N ALA A 196 13.14 -26.35 -5.30
CA ALA A 196 12.18 -27.03 -6.17
C ALA A 196 10.79 -27.18 -5.54
N LEU A 197 10.77 -27.36 -4.22
CA LEU A 197 9.56 -27.53 -3.42
C LEU A 197 8.88 -26.19 -3.10
N TYR A 198 9.61 -25.08 -3.19
CA TYR A 198 9.08 -23.76 -2.81
C TYR A 198 8.22 -23.14 -3.91
N LYS A 199 6.90 -23.16 -3.72
CA LYS A 199 5.88 -22.63 -4.65
C LYS A 199 4.94 -21.66 -3.94
N PRO A 200 5.24 -20.34 -3.89
CA PRO A 200 4.45 -19.34 -3.15
C PRO A 200 3.07 -19.03 -3.76
N GLY A 201 2.73 -19.60 -4.93
CA GLY A 201 1.46 -19.37 -5.63
C GLY A 201 1.50 -18.19 -6.62
N GLN A 202 0.40 -17.99 -7.35
CA GLN A 202 0.30 -16.91 -8.34
C GLN A 202 0.17 -15.54 -7.68
N GLY A 203 0.93 -14.55 -8.18
CA GLY A 203 0.82 -13.14 -7.74
C GLY A 203 1.51 -12.80 -6.42
N VAL A 204 2.20 -13.76 -5.80
CA VAL A 204 3.00 -13.63 -4.58
C VAL A 204 4.48 -13.69 -4.94
N TYR A 205 5.28 -12.76 -4.40
CA TYR A 205 6.73 -12.83 -4.61
C TYR A 205 7.30 -14.05 -3.88
N ARG A 206 8.35 -14.66 -4.44
CA ARG A 206 9.14 -15.68 -3.74
C ARG A 206 9.84 -15.17 -2.49
N SER A 207 10.09 -13.87 -2.40
CA SER A 207 10.70 -13.23 -1.23
C SER A 207 9.64 -12.66 -0.29
N SER A 208 9.65 -13.14 0.95
CA SER A 208 8.93 -12.61 2.10
C SER A 208 9.15 -11.10 2.25
N TYR A 209 10.41 -10.66 2.12
CA TYR A 209 10.80 -9.25 2.13
C TYR A 209 10.10 -8.43 1.04
N LYS A 210 10.07 -8.89 -0.22
CA LYS A 210 9.35 -8.17 -1.28
C LYS A 210 7.86 -8.07 -1.01
N ASN A 211 7.25 -9.13 -0.48
CA ASN A 211 5.84 -9.10 -0.11
C ASN A 211 5.57 -8.12 1.03
N ALA A 212 6.40 -8.10 2.08
CA ALA A 212 6.28 -7.18 3.20
C ALA A 212 6.49 -5.72 2.77
N MET A 213 7.46 -5.45 1.91
CA MET A 213 7.67 -4.12 1.32
C MET A 213 6.47 -3.67 0.48
N ARG A 214 5.89 -4.56 -0.32
CA ARG A 214 4.65 -4.30 -1.07
C ARG A 214 3.49 -4.00 -0.14
N LEU A 215 3.31 -4.79 0.91
CA LEU A 215 2.26 -4.59 1.90
C LEU A 215 2.42 -3.22 2.57
N ALA A 216 3.59 -2.93 3.14
CA ALA A 216 3.86 -1.68 3.83
C ALA A 216 3.58 -0.46 2.95
N ARG A 217 4.18 -0.40 1.76
CA ARG A 217 3.94 0.71 0.81
C ARG A 217 2.49 0.86 0.41
N THR A 218 1.76 -0.25 0.27
CA THR A 218 0.36 -0.20 -0.17
C THR A 218 -0.55 0.26 0.96
N GLU A 219 -0.39 -0.29 2.16
CA GLU A 219 -1.21 0.06 3.32
C GLU A 219 -1.05 1.52 3.75
N ILE A 220 0.20 1.99 3.83
CA ILE A 220 0.54 3.36 4.22
C ILE A 220 -0.01 4.38 3.21
N ASN A 221 0.13 4.08 1.91
CA ASN A 221 -0.40 4.91 0.84
C ASN A 221 -1.93 4.94 0.80
N MET A 222 -2.57 3.80 1.10
CA MET A 222 -4.02 3.74 1.22
C MET A 222 -4.52 4.60 2.40
N ALA A 223 -3.78 4.69 3.53
CA ALA A 223 -4.19 5.52 4.67
C ALA A 223 -4.23 7.01 4.32
N TYR A 224 -3.21 7.52 3.62
CA TYR A 224 -3.17 8.90 3.15
C TYR A 224 -4.39 9.23 2.27
N ARG A 225 -4.65 8.37 1.29
CA ARG A 225 -5.75 8.55 0.33
C ARG A 225 -7.13 8.37 0.97
N GLU A 226 -7.22 7.51 1.97
CA GLU A 226 -8.43 7.34 2.76
C GLU A 226 -8.75 8.62 3.52
N SER A 227 -7.77 9.21 4.23
CA SER A 227 -7.94 10.48 4.93
C SER A 227 -8.39 11.59 3.98
N ASP A 228 -7.74 11.72 2.81
CA ASP A 228 -8.17 12.66 1.77
C ASP A 228 -9.63 12.45 1.35
N HIS A 229 -10.01 11.21 1.06
CA HIS A 229 -11.37 10.91 0.64
C HIS A 229 -12.40 11.23 1.74
N GLU A 230 -12.10 10.90 2.99
CA GLU A 230 -12.96 11.22 4.14
C GLU A 230 -13.08 12.73 4.36
N ARG A 231 -11.98 13.48 4.28
CA ARG A 231 -11.98 14.96 4.37
C ARG A 231 -12.75 15.59 3.22
N TRP A 232 -12.51 15.14 1.99
CA TRP A 232 -13.17 15.72 0.84
C TRP A 232 -14.66 15.47 0.85
N LYS A 233 -15.16 14.34 1.35
CA LYS A 233 -16.60 14.09 1.50
C LYS A 233 -17.30 15.18 2.32
N SER A 234 -16.72 15.62 3.43
CA SER A 234 -17.31 16.67 4.29
C SER A 234 -17.06 18.10 3.80
N MET A 235 -16.12 18.30 2.88
CA MET A 235 -15.84 19.62 2.29
C MET A 235 -16.76 19.90 1.10
N ASP A 236 -17.81 20.70 1.29
CA ASP A 236 -18.82 20.98 0.25
C ASP A 236 -18.24 21.66 -0.99
N PHE A 237 -17.21 22.48 -0.81
CA PHE A 237 -16.49 23.15 -1.90
C PHE A 237 -15.63 22.21 -2.75
N VAL A 238 -15.45 20.94 -2.35
CA VAL A 238 -14.82 19.91 -3.19
C VAL A 238 -15.92 19.25 -4.02
N VAL A 239 -15.86 19.43 -5.34
CA VAL A 239 -16.92 19.07 -6.27
C VAL A 239 -16.51 17.94 -7.24
N GLY A 240 -15.32 17.39 -7.04
CA GLY A 240 -14.77 16.26 -7.78
C GLY A 240 -13.34 15.98 -7.36
N VAL A 241 -12.74 14.94 -7.92
CA VAL A 241 -11.33 14.59 -7.69
C VAL A 241 -10.63 14.32 -9.01
N GLU A 242 -9.44 14.89 -9.19
CA GLU A 242 -8.59 14.63 -10.35
C GLU A 242 -7.47 13.65 -9.97
N ILE A 243 -7.43 12.48 -10.60
CA ILE A 243 -6.40 11.47 -10.37
C ILE A 243 -5.28 11.69 -11.37
N ARG A 244 -4.12 12.10 -10.87
CA ARG A 244 -2.92 12.39 -11.65
C ARG A 244 -1.88 11.29 -11.51
N ARG A 245 -1.10 11.10 -12.57
CA ARG A 245 0.09 10.24 -12.52
C ARG A 245 1.18 10.93 -11.73
N SER A 246 2.01 10.13 -11.05
CA SER A 246 3.29 10.67 -10.56
C SER A 246 4.19 11.01 -11.73
N ASN A 247 5.16 11.90 -11.51
CA ASN A 247 6.20 12.27 -12.48
C ASN A 247 7.17 11.12 -12.82
N ASN A 248 6.83 9.87 -12.46
CA ASN A 248 7.61 8.71 -12.84
C ASN A 248 7.40 8.42 -14.33
N ARG A 249 8.50 8.30 -15.09
CA ARG A 249 8.49 8.06 -16.54
C ARG A 249 7.94 6.68 -16.94
N PHE A 250 7.77 5.77 -15.99
CA PHE A 250 7.24 4.43 -16.25
C PHE A 250 5.80 4.47 -16.77
N GLU A 251 5.59 3.89 -17.96
CA GLU A 251 4.27 3.72 -18.57
C GLU A 251 3.52 2.57 -17.90
N CYS A 252 2.81 2.89 -16.81
CA CYS A 252 1.97 1.92 -16.15
C CYS A 252 0.69 1.67 -16.97
N PRO A 253 0.39 0.41 -17.34
CA PRO A 253 -0.74 0.05 -18.20
C PRO A 253 -2.11 0.24 -17.53
N THR A 254 -2.14 0.56 -16.24
CA THR A 254 -3.37 0.86 -15.50
C THR A 254 -3.47 2.34 -15.15
N CYS A 255 -2.40 2.94 -14.62
CA CYS A 255 -2.44 4.34 -14.19
C CYS A 255 -2.59 5.34 -15.34
N GLY A 256 -1.98 5.07 -16.50
CA GLY A 256 -2.12 5.92 -17.68
C GLY A 256 -3.57 6.00 -18.15
N PRO A 257 -4.15 4.86 -18.54
CA PRO A 257 -5.52 4.82 -19.04
C PRO A 257 -6.59 5.28 -18.04
N LEU A 258 -6.32 5.22 -16.73
CA LEU A 258 -7.28 5.59 -15.69
C LEU A 258 -7.04 6.97 -15.06
N ALA A 259 -6.04 7.75 -15.51
CA ALA A 259 -5.90 9.14 -15.05
C ALA A 259 -7.07 10.00 -15.56
N GLY A 260 -7.57 10.94 -14.75
CA GLY A 260 -8.70 11.77 -15.16
C GLY A 260 -9.46 12.39 -14.01
N LYS A 261 -10.57 13.06 -14.33
CA LYS A 261 -11.50 13.67 -13.37
C LYS A 261 -12.60 12.67 -13.02
N TYR A 262 -12.86 12.50 -11.73
CA TYR A 262 -13.83 11.57 -11.18
C TYR A 262 -14.80 12.30 -10.26
N PRO A 263 -16.04 11.77 -10.10
CA PRO A 263 -16.97 12.30 -9.12
C PRO A 263 -16.39 12.26 -7.71
N LYS A 264 -16.81 13.20 -6.86
CA LYS A 264 -16.36 13.33 -5.46
C LYS A 264 -16.46 12.02 -4.67
N GLN A 265 -17.52 11.25 -4.93
CA GLN A 265 -17.79 9.98 -4.24
C GLN A 265 -16.90 8.83 -4.70
N PHE A 266 -16.13 8.99 -5.78
CA PHE A 266 -15.22 7.96 -6.23
C PHE A 266 -14.05 7.81 -5.25
N LYS A 267 -13.98 6.63 -4.63
CA LYS A 267 -12.96 6.28 -3.67
C LYS A 267 -11.69 5.79 -4.37
N PHE A 268 -10.64 6.61 -4.36
CA PHE A 268 -9.35 6.28 -4.93
C PHE A 268 -8.34 5.86 -3.86
N SER A 269 -8.29 4.58 -3.50
CA SER A 269 -7.24 4.05 -2.62
C SER A 269 -5.95 3.67 -3.39
N GLY A 270 -5.95 3.78 -4.72
CA GLY A 270 -4.88 3.41 -5.62
C GLY A 270 -5.32 2.42 -6.71
N TRP A 271 -4.72 2.53 -7.91
CA TRP A 271 -5.07 1.63 -9.02
C TRP A 271 -4.56 0.19 -8.80
N HIS A 272 -3.38 0.07 -8.18
CA HIS A 272 -2.69 -1.19 -7.97
C HIS A 272 -1.76 -1.08 -6.74
N PRO A 273 -1.20 -2.20 -6.25
CA PRO A 273 -0.21 -2.18 -5.16
C PRO A 273 0.99 -1.29 -5.51
N GLN A 274 1.53 -0.56 -4.54
CA GLN A 274 2.62 0.41 -4.72
C GLN A 274 2.34 1.52 -5.78
N CYS A 275 1.07 1.81 -6.09
CA CYS A 275 0.71 2.88 -7.02
C CYS A 275 1.20 4.24 -6.50
N ARG A 276 1.94 5.01 -7.32
CA ARG A 276 2.46 6.34 -6.92
C ARG A 276 1.58 7.51 -7.39
N CYS A 277 0.45 7.24 -8.05
CA CYS A 277 -0.51 8.27 -8.46
C CYS A 277 -1.11 8.99 -7.25
N TYR A 278 -1.61 10.20 -7.44
CA TYR A 278 -2.20 10.98 -6.36
C TYR A 278 -3.49 11.64 -6.86
N ALA A 279 -4.37 11.96 -5.93
CA ALA A 279 -5.59 12.69 -6.22
C ALA A 279 -5.42 14.15 -5.82
N VAL A 280 -6.09 15.04 -6.56
CA VAL A 280 -6.17 16.48 -6.30
C VAL A 280 -7.65 16.87 -6.20
N ALA A 281 -8.00 17.76 -5.28
CA ALA A 281 -9.37 18.22 -5.15
C ALA A 281 -9.76 19.13 -6.34
N ILE A 282 -10.94 18.89 -6.93
CA ILE A 282 -11.56 19.83 -7.87
C ILE A 282 -12.47 20.72 -7.04
N LEU A 283 -12.22 22.03 -7.12
CA LEU A 283 -12.88 23.01 -6.26
C LEU A 283 -14.03 23.72 -7.00
N ALA A 284 -15.08 24.07 -6.25
CA ALA A 284 -16.07 25.05 -6.66
C ALA A 284 -15.42 26.40 -7.02
N SER A 285 -16.11 27.25 -7.78
CA SER A 285 -15.65 28.61 -8.10
C SER A 285 -15.51 29.46 -6.82
N LYS A 286 -14.86 30.63 -6.89
CA LYS A 286 -14.76 31.49 -5.71
C LYS A 286 -16.14 31.93 -5.22
N ASP A 287 -16.98 32.42 -6.13
CA ASP A 287 -18.30 32.93 -5.81
C ASP A 287 -19.21 31.83 -5.23
N GLU A 288 -19.11 30.60 -5.74
CA GLU A 288 -19.81 29.43 -5.19
C GLU A 288 -19.36 29.13 -3.75
N ARG A 289 -18.06 29.25 -3.45
CA ARG A 289 -17.54 29.04 -2.08
C ARG A 289 -17.98 30.13 -1.12
N ASP A 290 -17.99 31.38 -1.57
CA ASP A 290 -18.43 32.51 -0.75
C ASP A 290 -19.93 32.33 -0.41
N ALA A 291 -20.75 31.92 -1.38
CA ALA A 291 -22.16 31.56 -1.14
C ALA A 291 -22.35 30.35 -0.22
N MET A 292 -21.46 29.35 -0.27
CA MET A 292 -21.48 28.23 0.69
C MET A 292 -21.20 28.71 2.11
N VAL A 293 -20.27 29.65 2.29
CA VAL A 293 -19.96 30.24 3.61
C VAL A 293 -21.18 30.98 4.15
N ASP A 294 -21.85 31.79 3.33
CA ASP A 294 -23.05 32.51 3.75
C ASP A 294 -24.15 31.56 4.23
N LYS A 295 -24.36 30.44 3.52
CA LYS A 295 -25.30 29.39 3.95
C LYS A 295 -24.90 28.74 5.27
N ILE A 296 -23.63 28.40 5.44
CA ILE A 296 -23.13 27.81 6.71
C ILE A 296 -23.35 28.77 7.88
N LEU A 297 -23.10 30.08 7.68
CA LEU A 297 -23.31 31.10 8.71
C LEU A 297 -24.80 31.32 9.02
N ALA A 298 -25.69 31.05 8.07
CA ALA A 298 -27.13 31.09 8.24
C ALA A 298 -27.74 29.77 8.78
N ASP A 299 -26.91 28.77 9.13
CA ASP A 299 -27.34 27.41 9.51
C ASP A 299 -28.16 26.69 8.41
N GLU A 300 -27.88 27.04 7.14
CA GLU A 300 -28.46 26.40 5.96
C GLU A 300 -27.50 25.37 5.35
N ASP A 301 -28.03 24.37 4.63
CA ASP A 301 -27.21 23.36 3.97
C ASP A 301 -26.54 23.88 2.67
N PRO A 302 -25.19 24.04 2.64
CA PRO A 302 -24.45 24.48 1.46
C PRO A 302 -24.40 23.43 0.35
N SER A 303 -24.69 22.15 0.64
CA SER A 303 -24.59 21.06 -0.34
C SER A 303 -25.63 21.16 -1.47
N SER A 304 -26.67 21.97 -1.26
CA SER A 304 -27.69 22.32 -2.25
C SER A 304 -27.16 23.16 -3.42
N LEU A 305 -25.99 23.80 -3.27
CA LEU A 305 -25.38 24.61 -4.32
C LEU A 305 -24.72 23.71 -5.38
N ALA A 306 -25.32 23.69 -6.57
CA ALA A 306 -24.73 23.01 -7.73
C ALA A 306 -23.57 23.84 -8.29
N SER A 307 -22.38 23.24 -8.32
CA SER A 307 -21.20 23.87 -8.91
C SER A 307 -21.08 23.60 -10.41
N GLU A 308 -20.65 24.59 -11.19
CA GLU A 308 -20.30 24.40 -12.61
C GLU A 308 -19.10 23.45 -12.79
N ASN A 309 -18.19 23.41 -11.82
CA ASN A 309 -17.01 22.55 -11.83
C ASN A 309 -17.31 21.11 -11.39
N GLN A 310 -18.57 20.80 -11.04
CA GLN A 310 -18.95 19.51 -10.50
C GLN A 310 -18.73 18.37 -11.51
N VAL A 311 -17.97 17.36 -11.09
CA VAL A 311 -17.78 16.15 -11.89
C VAL A 311 -18.91 15.17 -11.58
N ARG A 312 -19.85 15.04 -12.53
CA ARG A 312 -21.08 14.24 -12.35
C ARG A 312 -20.91 12.78 -12.73
N ASP A 313 -20.05 12.48 -13.71
CA ASP A 313 -19.87 11.15 -14.28
C ASP A 313 -18.43 10.67 -14.23
N MET A 314 -18.25 9.35 -14.29
CA MET A 314 -16.93 8.74 -14.51
C MET A 314 -16.38 9.18 -15.87
N PRO A 315 -15.05 9.34 -16.02
CA PRO A 315 -14.47 9.79 -17.27
C PRO A 315 -14.51 8.68 -18.34
N ASP A 316 -14.53 9.05 -19.62
CA ASP A 316 -14.80 8.09 -20.70
C ASP A 316 -13.69 7.05 -20.87
N ASN A 317 -12.44 7.43 -20.60
CA ASN A 317 -11.31 6.49 -20.57
C ASN A 317 -11.49 5.41 -19.48
N TYR A 318 -12.05 5.76 -18.32
CA TYR A 318 -12.41 4.78 -17.29
C TYR A 318 -13.48 3.82 -17.80
N LYS A 319 -14.58 4.34 -18.37
CA LYS A 319 -15.67 3.51 -18.91
C LYS A 319 -15.15 2.56 -19.99
N HIS A 320 -14.31 3.06 -20.89
CA HIS A 320 -13.68 2.27 -21.94
C HIS A 320 -12.78 1.16 -21.37
N TRP A 321 -11.91 1.51 -20.41
CA TRP A 321 -11.02 0.55 -19.76
C TRP A 321 -11.79 -0.55 -19.02
N ILE A 322 -12.87 -0.20 -18.31
CA ILE A 322 -13.76 -1.15 -17.65
C ILE A 322 -14.36 -2.12 -18.66
N ASN A 323 -14.88 -1.60 -19.78
CA ASN A 323 -15.48 -2.43 -20.83
C ASN A 323 -14.47 -3.41 -21.44
N GLN A 324 -13.27 -2.94 -21.78
CA GLN A 324 -12.20 -3.79 -22.31
C GLN A 324 -11.75 -4.87 -21.32
N ASN A 325 -11.70 -4.54 -20.03
CA ASN A 325 -11.22 -5.44 -18.98
C ASN A 325 -12.33 -6.25 -18.30
N ARG A 326 -13.60 -6.11 -18.72
CA ARG A 326 -14.77 -6.61 -18.00
C ARG A 326 -14.69 -8.09 -17.66
N ARG A 327 -14.35 -8.94 -18.64
CA ARG A 327 -14.23 -10.40 -18.41
C ARG A 327 -13.18 -10.71 -17.34
N ARG A 328 -12.02 -10.08 -17.42
CA ARG A 328 -10.92 -10.23 -16.45
C ARG A 328 -11.31 -9.73 -15.06
N LEU A 329 -12.00 -8.59 -14.99
CA LEU A 329 -12.48 -8.03 -13.73
C LEU A 329 -13.51 -8.94 -13.07
N LEU A 330 -14.44 -9.52 -13.83
CA LEU A 330 -15.48 -10.42 -13.30
C LEU A 330 -14.91 -11.77 -12.86
N SER A 331 -13.93 -12.33 -13.58
CA SER A 331 -13.33 -13.63 -13.23
C SER A 331 -12.25 -13.56 -12.15
N ALA A 332 -11.68 -12.38 -11.87
CA ALA A 332 -10.62 -12.24 -10.87
C ALA A 332 -11.09 -12.63 -9.47
N GLN A 333 -10.38 -13.54 -8.80
CA GLN A 333 -10.63 -13.89 -7.39
C GLN A 333 -10.42 -12.68 -6.47
N ASN A 334 -9.35 -11.91 -6.69
CA ASN A 334 -9.06 -10.67 -5.99
C ASN A 334 -9.28 -9.48 -6.93
N LYS A 335 -10.30 -8.68 -6.65
CA LYS A 335 -10.59 -7.48 -7.44
C LYS A 335 -9.55 -6.38 -7.18
N PRO A 336 -9.24 -5.52 -8.17
CA PRO A 336 -8.48 -4.29 -7.95
C PRO A 336 -9.13 -3.42 -6.87
N TYR A 337 -8.33 -2.62 -6.15
CA TYR A 337 -8.80 -1.82 -5.02
C TYR A 337 -9.96 -0.91 -5.39
N PHE A 338 -9.79 -0.06 -6.41
CA PHE A 338 -10.84 0.84 -6.88
C PHE A 338 -12.14 0.14 -7.31
N ILE A 339 -12.09 -1.13 -7.74
CA ILE A 339 -13.31 -1.91 -8.04
C ILE A 339 -13.98 -2.35 -6.75
N ARG A 340 -13.22 -2.94 -5.83
CA ARG A 340 -13.71 -3.39 -4.52
C ARG A 340 -14.29 -2.23 -3.72
N ASP A 341 -13.58 -1.11 -3.70
CA ASP A 341 -13.86 0.03 -2.83
C ASP A 341 -15.07 0.85 -3.33
N ASN A 342 -15.39 0.82 -4.62
CA ASN A 342 -16.52 1.56 -5.20
C ASN A 342 -17.74 0.69 -5.56
N TYR A 343 -17.58 -0.63 -5.74
CA TYR A 343 -18.67 -1.52 -6.17
C TYR A 343 -18.94 -2.69 -5.21
N GLY A 344 -18.13 -2.85 -4.16
CA GLY A 344 -18.33 -3.85 -3.11
C GLY A 344 -18.44 -5.28 -3.63
N LYS A 345 -19.21 -6.11 -2.91
CA LYS A 345 -19.37 -7.56 -3.17
C LYS A 345 -20.22 -7.86 -4.40
N ASN A 346 -21.17 -7.00 -4.76
CA ASN A 346 -22.04 -7.17 -5.94
C ASN A 346 -21.40 -6.58 -7.21
N THR A 347 -20.09 -6.77 -7.37
CA THR A 347 -19.33 -6.21 -8.49
C THR A 347 -19.92 -6.56 -9.86
N ALA A 348 -20.51 -7.76 -10.02
CA ALA A 348 -21.13 -8.17 -11.28
C ALA A 348 -22.40 -7.36 -11.61
N LEU A 349 -23.24 -7.11 -10.60
CA LEU A 349 -24.44 -6.27 -10.72
C LEU A 349 -24.04 -4.82 -10.95
N HIS A 350 -23.06 -4.32 -10.21
CA HIS A 350 -22.61 -2.94 -10.42
C HIS A 350 -21.90 -2.78 -11.75
N LEU A 351 -20.93 -3.61 -12.16
CA LEU A 351 -20.31 -3.49 -13.50
C LEU A 351 -21.29 -3.75 -14.67
N SER A 352 -22.49 -4.28 -14.41
CA SER A 352 -23.57 -4.35 -15.40
C SER A 352 -24.53 -3.16 -15.35
N LEU A 353 -24.77 -2.57 -14.18
CA LEU A 353 -25.60 -1.38 -13.96
C LEU A 353 -24.82 -0.05 -13.97
N SER A 354 -23.48 -0.06 -13.97
CA SER A 354 -22.59 1.10 -13.82
C SER A 354 -22.03 1.62 -15.14
N LEU A 355 -22.90 1.72 -16.14
CA LEU A 355 -23.10 3.07 -16.65
C LEU A 355 -24.10 3.70 -15.68
N PRO A 356 -23.69 4.61 -14.76
CA PRO A 356 -24.68 5.28 -13.92
C PRO A 356 -25.73 5.91 -14.85
N LYS A 357 -26.98 5.45 -14.74
CA LYS A 357 -28.09 6.18 -15.34
C LYS A 357 -28.27 7.43 -14.48
N ILE A 358 -28.04 8.58 -15.10
CA ILE A 358 -28.44 9.88 -14.59
C ILE A 358 -29.94 9.81 -14.33
N THR A 359 -30.36 9.76 -13.07
CA THR A 359 -31.72 10.13 -12.72
C THR A 359 -31.79 11.65 -12.80
N LYS A 360 -32.33 12.15 -13.92
CA LYS A 360 -32.85 13.52 -13.97
C LYS A 360 -34.03 13.57 -13.00
N THR A 361 -33.93 14.41 -11.99
CA THR A 361 -35.09 15.04 -11.36
C THR A 361 -34.91 16.52 -11.50
#